data_AF-A0A1Y3L6R4-F1
#
_entry.id   AF-A0A1Y3L6R4-F1
#
_cell.length_a   1.000
_cell.length_b   1.000
_cell.length_c   1.000
_cell.angle_alpha   90.00
_cell.angle_beta   90.00
_cell.angle_gamma   90.00
#
_symmetry.space_group_name_H-M   'P 1'
#
loop_
_entity.id
_entity.type
_entity.pdbx_description
1 polymer ?
#
loop_
_entity_poly.entity_id
_entity_poly.type
_entity_poly.pdbx_seq_one_letter_code
_entity_poly.pdbx_strand_id
1 'polypeptide(L)'
;MNFTTIDHIHTLQRSPLIMAPILHGFYSELQETQKNILFSYLVLPFVLHEATSTYLHRISERNTWRTMVGDKTRIAGVHKRIQSLREVTNVTLMSLVSAEYLTIDDDMIVRVTKKTYPPLKGLGQKVASARNLARLLQDREAPRVFKSLGIVQL
;
A
#
# COMPACT_ATOMS: atom_id res chain seq x y z
N MET A 1 -4.39 6.17 -29.62
CA MET A 1 -3.26 6.90 -29.02
C MET A 1 -2.05 5.98 -29.07
N ASN A 2 -0.94 6.42 -29.66
CA ASN A 2 0.29 5.61 -29.76
C ASN A 2 1.11 5.83 -28.48
N PHE A 3 1.21 4.80 -27.65
CA PHE A 3 2.03 4.81 -26.45
C PHE A 3 3.51 4.66 -26.81
N THR A 4 4.39 5.42 -26.17
CA THR A 4 5.84 5.29 -26.39
C THR A 4 6.39 4.08 -25.64
N THR A 5 7.56 3.57 -26.03
CA THR A 5 8.23 2.48 -25.31
C THR A 5 8.48 2.79 -23.83
N ILE A 6 8.72 4.08 -23.51
CA ILE A 6 8.88 4.56 -22.14
C ILE A 6 7.55 4.46 -21.37
N ASP A 7 6.43 4.80 -22.00
CA ASP A 7 5.09 4.65 -21.41
C ASP A 7 4.78 3.18 -21.11
N HIS A 8 5.17 2.25 -22.00
CA HIS A 8 5.00 0.83 -21.75
C HIS A 8 5.86 0.33 -20.58
N ILE A 9 7.09 0.81 -20.42
CA ILE A 9 7.97 0.46 -19.28
C ILE A 9 7.38 0.99 -17.97
N HIS A 10 6.87 2.22 -17.94
CA HIS A 10 6.19 2.76 -16.77
C HIS A 10 4.88 2.01 -16.45
N THR A 11 4.16 1.57 -17.47
CA THR A 11 2.93 0.77 -17.33
C THR A 11 3.25 -0.64 -16.81
N LEU A 12 4.34 -1.25 -17.26
CA LEU A 12 4.82 -2.54 -16.76
C LEU A 12 5.24 -2.45 -15.29
N GLN A 13 6.03 -1.43 -14.91
CA GLN A 13 6.46 -1.22 -13.51
C GLN A 13 5.31 -0.91 -12.54
N ARG A 14 4.16 -0.48 -13.06
CA ARG A 14 2.92 -0.24 -12.30
C ARG A 14 1.81 -1.20 -12.70
N SER A 15 2.14 -2.37 -13.24
CA SER A 15 1.17 -3.40 -13.53
C SER A 15 0.56 -3.92 -12.22
N PRO A 16 -0.76 -4.16 -12.15
CA PRO A 16 -1.41 -4.80 -11.01
C PRO A 16 -0.73 -6.11 -10.58
N LEU A 17 -0.17 -6.86 -11.52
CA LEU A 17 0.59 -8.08 -11.24
C LEU A 17 1.82 -7.83 -10.33
N ILE A 18 2.54 -6.74 -10.57
CA ILE A 18 3.73 -6.36 -9.78
C ILE A 18 3.30 -5.75 -8.44
N MET A 19 2.18 -5.03 -8.39
CA MET A 19 1.66 -4.38 -7.17
C MET A 19 0.97 -5.36 -6.22
N ALA A 20 0.37 -6.43 -6.74
CA ALA A 20 -0.36 -7.45 -5.99
C ALA A 20 0.39 -8.03 -4.78
N PRO A 21 1.65 -8.51 -4.87
CA PRO A 21 2.37 -9.01 -3.69
C PRO A 21 2.59 -7.93 -2.63
N ILE A 22 2.65 -6.65 -3.00
CA ILE A 22 2.86 -5.53 -2.08
C ILE A 22 1.58 -5.32 -1.25
N LEU A 23 0.41 -5.21 -1.92
CA LEU A 23 -0.88 -5.08 -1.24
C LEU A 23 -1.22 -6.32 -0.42
N HIS A 24 -1.02 -7.53 -0.98
CA HIS A 24 -1.22 -8.77 -0.26
C HIS A 24 -0.33 -8.84 0.99
N GLY A 25 0.96 -8.48 0.85
CA GLY A 25 1.91 -8.43 1.94
C GLY A 25 1.48 -7.49 3.06
N PHE A 26 0.96 -6.30 2.73
CA PHE A 26 0.39 -5.37 3.70
C PHE A 26 -0.78 -6.00 4.47
N TYR A 27 -1.79 -6.54 3.79
CA TYR A 27 -2.96 -7.13 4.44
C TYR A 27 -2.66 -8.42 5.20
N SER A 28 -1.60 -9.15 4.83
CA SER A 28 -1.17 -10.36 5.56
C SER A 28 -0.65 -10.04 6.96
N GLU A 29 -0.27 -8.78 7.21
CA GLU A 29 0.29 -8.31 8.47
C GLU A 29 -0.67 -7.37 9.21
N LEU A 30 -1.56 -6.68 8.48
CA LEU A 30 -2.51 -5.77 9.09
C LEU A 30 -3.59 -6.55 9.86
N GLN A 31 -3.81 -6.19 11.12
CA GLN A 31 -4.96 -6.67 11.87
C GLN A 31 -6.27 -6.12 11.29
N GLU A 32 -7.33 -6.91 11.36
CA GLU A 32 -8.63 -6.51 10.87
C GLU A 32 -9.15 -5.29 11.64
N THR A 33 -9.39 -4.20 10.92
CA THR A 33 -9.99 -2.98 11.46
C THR A 33 -11.12 -2.55 10.54
N GLN A 34 -12.11 -1.84 11.09
CA GLN A 34 -13.22 -1.32 10.29
C GLN A 34 -12.72 -0.43 9.13
N LYS A 35 -13.29 -0.61 7.93
CA LYS A 35 -12.94 0.15 6.72
C LYS A 35 -11.43 0.13 6.41
N ASN A 36 -10.73 -0.96 6.74
CA ASN A 36 -9.29 -1.08 6.47
C ASN A 36 -8.95 -1.02 4.97
N ILE A 37 -9.93 -1.19 4.06
CA ILE A 37 -9.75 -1.01 2.62
C ILE A 37 -9.12 0.34 2.27
N LEU A 38 -9.42 1.38 3.06
CA LEU A 38 -8.91 2.73 2.83
C LEU A 38 -7.38 2.78 2.94
N PHE A 39 -6.76 1.89 3.73
CA PHE A 39 -5.31 1.82 3.82
C PHE A 39 -4.64 1.41 2.51
N SER A 40 -5.34 0.69 1.61
CA SER A 40 -4.81 0.34 0.28
C SER A 40 -4.29 1.56 -0.48
N TYR A 41 -4.97 2.70 -0.31
CA TYR A 41 -4.60 3.94 -0.98
C TYR A 41 -3.32 4.57 -0.41
N LEU A 42 -2.80 4.09 0.72
CA LEU A 42 -1.52 4.54 1.29
C LEU A 42 -0.37 3.57 0.99
N VAL A 43 -0.65 2.29 0.73
CA VAL A 43 0.40 1.27 0.57
C VAL A 43 1.33 1.61 -0.59
N LEU A 44 0.82 1.71 -1.81
CA LEU A 44 1.67 1.99 -2.98
C LEU A 44 2.34 3.37 -2.90
N PRO A 45 1.64 4.47 -2.53
CA PRO A 45 2.27 5.79 -2.37
C PRO A 45 3.45 5.84 -1.39
N PHE A 46 3.47 5.00 -0.36
CA PHE A 46 4.56 4.96 0.60
C PHE A 46 5.62 3.90 0.28
N VAL A 47 5.23 2.75 -0.27
CA VAL A 47 6.18 1.67 -0.59
C VAL A 47 6.95 1.96 -1.89
N LEU A 48 6.34 2.67 -2.85
CA LEU A 48 7.02 3.01 -4.11
C LEU A 48 7.86 4.29 -4.01
N HIS A 49 7.56 5.17 -3.06
CA HIS A 49 8.33 6.38 -2.81
C HIS A 49 9.63 6.07 -2.08
N GLU A 50 10.78 6.48 -2.62
CA GLU A 50 12.11 6.08 -2.13
C GLU A 50 12.35 6.43 -0.66
N ALA A 51 12.17 7.69 -0.26
CA ALA A 51 12.43 8.12 1.12
C ALA A 51 11.61 7.33 2.13
N THR A 52 10.35 7.03 1.79
CA THR A 52 9.46 6.27 2.67
C THR A 52 9.75 4.78 2.64
N SER A 53 10.05 4.21 1.46
CA SER A 53 10.42 2.80 1.33
C SER A 53 11.70 2.47 2.08
N THR A 54 12.72 3.33 1.99
CA THR A 54 13.99 3.15 2.71
C THR A 54 13.78 3.23 4.22
N TYR A 55 12.95 4.16 4.68
CA TYR A 55 12.55 4.23 6.08
C TYR A 55 11.82 2.97 6.52
N LEU A 56 10.72 2.60 5.84
CA LEU A 56 9.88 1.43 6.15
C LEU A 56 10.67 0.12 6.15
N HIS A 57 11.68 -0.03 5.28
CA HIS A 57 12.50 -1.23 5.28
C HIS A 57 13.42 -1.34 6.51
N ARG A 58 13.79 -0.21 7.12
CA ARG A 58 14.76 -0.13 8.23
C ARG A 58 14.12 0.05 9.61
N ILE A 59 12.79 0.23 9.68
CA ILE A 59 12.14 0.46 10.97
C ILE A 59 12.22 -0.76 11.89
N SER A 60 12.11 -0.48 13.18
CA SER A 60 11.94 -1.43 14.27
C SER A 60 10.64 -1.14 15.03
N GLU A 61 10.32 -1.96 16.04
CA GLU A 61 9.14 -1.79 16.90
C GLU A 61 9.08 -0.44 17.63
N ARG A 62 10.23 0.26 17.80
CA ARG A 62 10.28 1.59 18.43
C ARG A 62 9.74 2.70 17.53
N ASN A 63 9.66 2.45 16.23
CA ASN A 63 9.17 3.43 15.27
C ASN A 63 7.64 3.49 15.31
N THR A 64 7.12 4.71 15.25
CA THR A 64 5.67 4.96 15.28
C THR A 64 5.24 5.71 14.03
N TRP A 65 3.95 5.66 13.73
CA TRP A 65 3.35 6.49 12.68
C TRP A 65 3.72 7.98 12.84
N ARG A 66 3.72 8.50 14.08
CA ARG A 66 4.13 9.89 14.37
C ARG A 66 5.57 10.17 13.93
N THR A 67 6.51 9.25 14.20
CA THR A 67 7.91 9.41 13.78
C THR A 67 8.10 9.25 12.27
N MET A 68 7.20 8.51 11.61
CA MET A 68 7.20 8.38 10.15
C MET A 68 6.75 9.68 9.49
N VAL A 69 5.63 10.26 9.93
CA VAL A 69 5.06 11.48 9.34
C VAL A 69 5.76 12.77 9.75
N GLY A 70 6.56 12.75 10.83
CA GLY A 70 7.31 13.93 11.27
C GLY A 70 8.42 14.38 10.30
N ASP A 71 8.86 13.50 9.40
CA ASP A 71 9.86 13.81 8.37
C ASP A 71 9.16 14.27 7.08
N LYS A 72 9.28 15.57 6.78
CA LYS A 72 8.64 16.21 5.61
C LYS A 72 9.06 15.54 4.29
N THR A 73 10.28 15.02 4.18
CA THR A 73 10.76 14.38 2.94
C THR A 73 9.94 13.14 2.59
N ARG A 74 9.34 12.46 3.59
CA ARG A 74 8.52 11.25 3.40
C ARG A 74 7.08 11.55 3.02
N ILE A 75 6.57 12.70 3.45
CA ILE A 75 5.15 13.08 3.31
C ILE A 75 4.92 14.06 2.15
N ALA A 76 5.95 14.81 1.74
CA ALA A 76 5.86 15.74 0.62
C ALA A 76 5.25 15.07 -0.62
N GLY A 77 4.19 15.66 -1.16
CA GLY A 77 3.51 15.18 -2.38
C GLY A 77 2.69 13.89 -2.21
N VAL A 78 2.42 13.42 -0.98
CA VAL A 78 1.66 12.18 -0.76
C VAL A 78 0.27 12.22 -1.41
N HIS A 79 -0.45 13.35 -1.36
CA HIS A 79 -1.75 13.51 -2.02
C HIS A 79 -1.67 13.24 -3.52
N LYS A 80 -0.65 13.79 -4.20
CA LYS A 80 -0.44 13.58 -5.64
C LYS A 80 -0.14 12.12 -5.96
N ARG A 81 0.63 11.43 -5.10
CA ARG A 81 0.91 9.99 -5.26
C ARG A 81 -0.33 9.14 -5.05
N ILE A 82 -1.17 9.47 -4.07
CA ILE A 82 -2.45 8.77 -3.83
C ILE A 82 -3.34 8.92 -5.06
N GLN A 83 -3.48 10.13 -5.59
CA GLN A 83 -4.30 10.38 -6.76
C GLN A 83 -3.78 9.63 -8.00
N SER A 84 -2.47 9.68 -8.26
CA SER A 84 -1.88 9.03 -9.43
C SER A 84 -1.82 7.50 -9.35
N LEU A 85 -1.88 6.93 -8.14
CA LEU A 85 -1.86 5.48 -7.92
C LEU A 85 -3.24 4.90 -7.59
N ARG A 86 -4.30 5.73 -7.52
CA ARG A 86 -5.65 5.27 -7.19
C ARG A 86 -6.14 4.16 -8.11
N GLU A 87 -6.02 4.35 -9.42
CA GLU A 87 -6.52 3.40 -10.41
C GLU A 87 -5.79 2.06 -10.30
N VAL A 88 -4.45 2.06 -10.28
CA VAL A 88 -3.67 0.83 -10.11
C VAL A 88 -3.97 0.15 -8.77
N THR A 89 -4.15 0.89 -7.68
CA THR A 89 -4.57 0.32 -6.39
C THR A 89 -5.91 -0.39 -6.52
N ASN A 90 -6.91 0.24 -7.14
CA ASN A 90 -8.23 -0.36 -7.33
C ASN A 90 -8.17 -1.64 -8.17
N VAL A 91 -7.49 -1.61 -9.32
CA VAL A 91 -7.35 -2.78 -10.20
C VAL A 91 -6.58 -3.90 -9.51
N THR A 92 -5.56 -3.56 -8.72
CA THR A 92 -4.78 -4.54 -7.96
C THR A 92 -5.61 -5.21 -6.86
N LEU A 93 -6.40 -4.44 -6.10
CA LEU A 93 -7.34 -4.99 -5.13
C LEU A 93 -8.34 -5.93 -5.80
N MET A 94 -8.95 -5.49 -6.90
CA MET A 94 -9.91 -6.30 -7.64
C MET A 94 -9.27 -7.61 -8.11
N SER A 95 -8.07 -7.56 -8.69
CA SER A 95 -7.34 -8.75 -9.12
C SER A 95 -7.04 -9.71 -7.97
N LEU A 96 -6.66 -9.20 -6.79
CA LEU A 96 -6.42 -10.03 -5.60
C LEU A 96 -7.70 -10.69 -5.08
N VAL A 97 -8.83 -9.99 -5.14
CA VAL A 97 -10.14 -10.53 -4.77
C VAL A 97 -10.61 -11.58 -5.78
N SER A 98 -10.56 -11.27 -7.08
CA SER A 98 -10.96 -12.20 -8.15
C SER A 98 -10.10 -13.46 -8.16
N ALA A 99 -8.83 -13.38 -7.77
CA ALA A 99 -7.94 -14.52 -7.64
C ALA A 99 -7.97 -15.18 -6.24
N GLU A 100 -8.92 -14.80 -5.38
CA GLU A 100 -9.18 -15.35 -4.04
C GLU A 100 -7.99 -15.25 -3.07
N TYR A 101 -7.13 -14.25 -3.24
CA TYR A 101 -6.09 -13.94 -2.25
C TYR A 101 -6.61 -13.01 -1.15
N LEU A 102 -7.59 -12.17 -1.48
CA LEU A 102 -8.28 -11.28 -0.55
C LEU A 102 -9.79 -11.50 -0.63
N THR A 103 -10.48 -11.14 0.44
CA THR A 103 -11.93 -10.96 0.47
C THR A 103 -12.24 -9.56 0.97
N ILE A 104 -13.37 -9.00 0.54
CA ILE A 104 -13.87 -7.70 0.99
C ILE A 104 -15.32 -7.90 1.34
N ASP A 105 -15.73 -7.56 2.56
CA ASP A 105 -17.12 -7.63 3.00
C ASP A 105 -17.87 -6.30 2.82
N ASP A 106 -19.16 -6.31 3.16
CA ASP A 106 -20.05 -5.14 3.07
C ASP A 106 -19.63 -4.01 4.02
N ASP A 107 -18.89 -4.32 5.09
CA ASP A 107 -18.31 -3.36 6.04
C ASP A 107 -16.98 -2.76 5.54
N MET A 108 -16.61 -3.07 4.29
CA MET A 108 -15.37 -2.64 3.64
C MET A 108 -14.11 -3.13 4.37
N ILE A 109 -14.21 -4.30 4.99
CA ILE A 109 -13.09 -4.97 5.66
C ILE A 109 -12.47 -5.96 4.68
N VAL A 110 -11.20 -5.74 4.40
CA VAL A 110 -10.33 -6.60 3.61
C VAL A 110 -9.70 -7.66 4.53
N ARG A 111 -9.81 -8.93 4.15
CA ARG A 111 -9.16 -10.06 4.82
C ARG A 111 -8.33 -10.87 3.85
N VAL A 112 -7.19 -11.39 4.31
CA VAL A 112 -6.37 -12.35 3.56
C VAL A 112 -6.98 -13.73 3.67
N THR A 113 -7.03 -14.47 2.57
CA THR A 113 -7.50 -15.86 2.57
C THR A 113 -6.38 -16.80 3.00
N LYS A 114 -6.63 -18.11 3.01
CA LYS A 114 -5.58 -19.11 3.28
C LYS A 114 -4.56 -19.25 2.12
N LYS A 115 -4.77 -18.56 1.00
CA LYS A 115 -3.95 -18.69 -0.20
C LYS A 115 -2.66 -17.88 -0.06
N THR A 116 -1.52 -18.54 -0.18
CA THR A 116 -0.22 -17.87 -0.14
C THR A 116 0.09 -17.25 -1.50
N TYR A 117 0.40 -15.95 -1.52
CA TYR A 117 0.86 -15.30 -2.74
C TYR A 117 2.29 -15.76 -3.10
N PRO A 118 2.55 -16.22 -4.34
CA PRO A 118 3.87 -16.71 -4.72
C PRO A 118 4.92 -15.59 -4.67
N PRO A 119 6.15 -15.89 -4.21
CA PRO A 119 7.20 -14.88 -4.15
C PRO A 119 7.56 -14.41 -5.57
N LEU A 120 7.56 -13.09 -5.78
CA LEU A 120 8.05 -12.47 -7.01
C LEU A 120 9.47 -11.95 -6.81
N LYS A 121 10.40 -12.42 -7.65
CA LYS A 121 11.83 -12.05 -7.59
C LYS A 121 11.98 -10.53 -7.71
N GLY A 122 12.80 -9.94 -6.84
CA GLY A 122 13.09 -8.50 -6.84
C GLY A 122 12.10 -7.62 -6.06
N LEU A 123 10.99 -8.18 -5.54
CA LEU A 123 10.01 -7.41 -4.75
C LEU A 123 10.12 -7.58 -3.23
N GLY A 124 11.04 -8.42 -2.74
CA GLY A 124 11.16 -8.75 -1.30
C GLY A 124 11.26 -7.52 -0.39
N GLN A 125 12.06 -6.52 -0.77
CA GLN A 125 12.19 -5.28 0.00
C GLN A 125 10.88 -4.47 0.05
N LYS A 126 10.15 -4.42 -1.06
CA LYS A 126 8.87 -3.69 -1.16
C LYS A 126 7.78 -4.40 -0.35
N VAL A 127 7.70 -5.72 -0.44
CA VAL A 127 6.80 -6.54 0.38
C VAL A 127 7.12 -6.38 1.88
N ALA A 128 8.40 -6.41 2.26
CA ALA A 128 8.81 -6.17 3.64
C ALA A 128 8.43 -4.75 4.11
N SER A 129 8.63 -3.74 3.27
CA SER A 129 8.22 -2.35 3.55
C SER A 129 6.71 -2.24 3.74
N ALA A 130 5.92 -2.99 2.96
CA ALA A 130 4.46 -3.02 3.07
C ALA A 130 3.99 -3.65 4.38
N ARG A 131 4.58 -4.78 4.79
CA ARG A 131 4.32 -5.40 6.10
C ARG A 131 4.67 -4.45 7.25
N ASN A 132 5.83 -3.80 7.16
CA ASN A 132 6.25 -2.81 8.15
C ASN A 132 5.32 -1.60 8.21
N LEU A 133 4.76 -1.16 7.08
CA LEU A 133 3.71 -0.14 7.06
C LEU A 133 2.45 -0.61 7.78
N ALA A 134 2.02 -1.86 7.58
CA ALA A 134 0.87 -2.44 8.29
C ALA A 134 1.06 -2.39 9.81
N ARG A 135 2.25 -2.78 10.30
CA ARG A 135 2.61 -2.70 11.73
C ARG A 135 2.55 -1.27 12.27
N LEU A 136 3.02 -0.28 11.51
CA LEU A 136 2.93 1.14 11.93
C LEU A 136 1.49 1.65 12.03
N LEU A 137 0.61 1.09 11.20
CA LEU A 137 -0.81 1.42 11.12
C LEU A 137 -1.69 0.54 12.01
N GLN A 138 -1.10 -0.43 12.70
CA GLN A 138 -1.79 -1.30 13.63
C GLN A 138 -2.52 -0.48 14.70
N ASP A 139 -3.73 -0.92 15.06
CA ASP A 139 -4.63 -0.26 16.02
C ASP A 139 -5.05 1.17 15.62
N ARG A 140 -4.85 1.57 14.36
CA ARG A 140 -5.29 2.87 13.85
C ARG A 140 -6.49 2.72 12.94
N GLU A 141 -7.41 3.66 13.08
CA GLU A 141 -8.49 3.84 12.11
C GLU A 141 -7.98 4.62 10.90
N ALA A 142 -8.33 4.16 9.70
CA ALA A 142 -7.90 4.81 8.46
C ALA A 142 -8.23 6.31 8.40
N PRO A 143 -9.44 6.80 8.77
CA PRO A 143 -9.74 8.23 8.76
C PRO A 143 -8.76 9.09 9.59
N ARG A 144 -8.32 8.59 10.75
CA ARG A 144 -7.35 9.30 11.61
C ARG A 144 -5.97 9.39 10.96
N VAL A 145 -5.58 8.31 10.28
CA VAL A 145 -4.30 8.24 9.53
C VAL A 145 -4.32 9.23 8.36
N PHE A 146 -5.38 9.25 7.56
CA PHE A 146 -5.53 10.24 6.48
C PHE A 146 -5.53 11.68 7.00
N LYS A 147 -6.27 11.95 8.08
CA LYS A 147 -6.28 13.28 8.73
C LYS A 147 -4.89 13.72 9.16
N SER A 148 -4.07 12.82 9.72
CA SER A 148 -2.69 13.14 10.12
C SER A 148 -1.75 13.48 8.95
N LEU A 149 -2.12 13.07 7.73
CA LEU A 149 -1.43 13.43 6.50
C LEU A 149 -1.96 14.74 5.89
N GLY A 150 -2.93 15.39 6.52
CA GLY A 150 -3.63 16.55 5.95
C GLY A 150 -4.54 16.18 4.78
N ILE A 151 -4.98 14.93 4.68
CA ILE A 151 -5.92 14.45 3.65
C ILE A 151 -7.31 14.40 4.28
N VAL A 152 -8.21 15.23 3.79
CA VAL A 152 -9.56 15.39 4.35
C VAL A 152 -10.63 14.71 3.48
N GLN A 153 -10.31 14.45 2.20
CA GLN A 153 -11.16 13.74 1.25
C GLN A 153 -10.30 12.84 0.36
N LEU A 154 -10.81 11.64 0.07
CA LEU A 154 -10.29 10.71 -0.93
C LEU A 154 -11.17 10.81 -2.15
#